data_AF-A0A9W4E622-F1
#
_entry.id   AF-A0A9W4E622-F1
#
_cell.length_a   1.000
_cell.length_b   1.000
_cell.length_c   1.000
_cell.angle_alpha   90.00
_cell.angle_beta   90.00
_cell.angle_gamma   90.00
#
_symmetry.space_group_name_H-M   'P 1'
#
loop_
_entity.id
_entity.type
_entity.pdbx_description
1 polymer ?
#
loop_
_entity_poly.entity_id
_entity_poly.type
_entity_poly.pdbx_seq_one_letter_code
_entity_poly.pdbx_strand_id
1 'polypeptide(L)'
;MLYLDALACATGASGADARRLLERTRAVLGADRGHGIKPWQRSILLAFEAIACSALRLPVPASTLPELELAQGPDGSFFGMPLVTGIVHLALRIVAPGHQVTLRRCDSLLAAQHPDGTWRFLTSQVWDTGLMVRALRGHPAFEAAALPAAVDFLASAQRPDGGWACAALLDSDNDTTGNTLLTITATQVHALAARGLRDALAAARHPPAEGL
;
A
#
# COMPACT_ATOMS: atom_id res chain seq x y z
N MET A 1 -6.66 8.86 11.32
CA MET A 1 -5.24 8.51 11.60
C MET A 1 -4.94 7.02 11.77
N LEU A 2 -5.89 6.08 11.88
CA LEU A 2 -5.52 4.64 11.94
C LEU A 2 -4.87 4.12 10.65
N TYR A 3 -5.26 4.66 9.49
CA TYR A 3 -4.68 4.25 8.21
C TYR A 3 -3.19 4.58 8.12
N LEU A 4 -2.78 5.82 8.41
CA LEU A 4 -1.37 6.20 8.41
C LEU A 4 -0.55 5.35 9.39
N ASP A 5 -1.06 5.11 10.60
CA ASP A 5 -0.42 4.24 11.60
C ASP A 5 -0.20 2.83 11.02
N ALA A 6 -1.22 2.26 10.35
CA ALA A 6 -1.11 0.96 9.68
C ALA A 6 -0.10 0.97 8.53
N LEU A 7 -0.08 2.01 7.70
CA LEU A 7 0.89 2.14 6.62
C LEU A 7 2.31 2.25 7.18
N ALA A 8 2.54 3.07 8.21
CA ALA A 8 3.84 3.20 8.86
C ALA A 8 4.33 1.86 9.43
N CYS A 9 3.44 1.12 10.12
CA CYS A 9 3.75 -0.21 10.65
C CYS A 9 4.08 -1.21 9.55
N ALA A 10 3.32 -1.21 8.45
CA ALA A 10 3.53 -2.10 7.30
C ALA A 10 4.90 -1.91 6.64
N THR A 11 5.47 -0.71 6.71
CA THR A 11 6.82 -0.41 6.19
C THR A 11 7.94 -0.49 7.23
N GLY A 12 7.62 -0.73 8.51
CA GLY A 12 8.61 -0.64 9.59
C GLY A 12 9.21 0.75 9.73
N ALA A 13 8.43 1.80 9.45
CA ALA A 13 8.91 3.18 9.52
C ALA A 13 9.36 3.55 10.94
N SER A 14 10.45 4.32 11.05
CA SER A 14 10.92 4.84 12.34
C SER A 14 9.83 5.70 12.99
N GLY A 15 9.40 5.32 14.20
CA GLY A 15 8.30 5.98 14.92
C GLY A 15 6.92 5.35 14.73
N ALA A 16 6.80 4.28 13.94
CA ALA A 16 5.56 3.50 13.87
C ALA A 16 5.25 2.86 15.23
N ASP A 17 4.04 3.10 15.75
CA ASP A 17 3.58 2.55 17.03
C ASP A 17 2.58 1.42 16.80
N ALA A 18 3.12 0.23 16.52
CA ALA A 18 2.32 -0.97 16.28
C ALA A 18 1.50 -1.39 17.51
N ARG A 19 1.97 -1.09 18.73
CA ARG A 19 1.23 -1.39 19.96
C ARG A 19 -0.03 -0.54 20.04
N ARG A 20 0.09 0.76 19.82
CA ARG A 20 -1.06 1.68 19.78
C ARG A 20 -2.03 1.34 18.66
N LEU A 21 -1.54 0.96 17.47
CA LEU A 21 -2.40 0.49 16.38
C LEU A 21 -3.20 -0.75 16.80
N LEU A 22 -2.53 -1.73 17.42
CA LEU A 22 -3.16 -2.97 17.88
C LEU A 22 -4.23 -2.70 18.94
N GLU A 23 -3.91 -1.91 19.96
CA GLU A 23 -4.82 -1.56 21.06
C GLU A 23 -6.08 -0.87 20.54
N ARG A 24 -5.92 0.15 19.69
CA ARG A 24 -7.06 0.87 19.10
C ARG A 24 -7.91 -0.01 18.22
N THR A 25 -7.28 -0.85 17.40
CA THR A 25 -7.98 -1.76 16.49
C THR A 25 -8.79 -2.78 17.28
N ARG A 26 -8.19 -3.41 18.30
CA ARG A 26 -8.87 -4.38 19.17
C ARG A 26 -9.98 -3.75 20.01
N ALA A 27 -9.81 -2.50 20.45
CA ALA A 27 -10.86 -1.77 21.14
C ALA A 27 -12.12 -1.61 20.27
N VAL A 28 -11.96 -1.38 18.96
CA VAL A 28 -13.10 -1.27 18.03
C VAL A 28 -13.64 -2.64 17.63
N LEU A 29 -12.76 -3.63 17.40
CA LEU A 29 -13.19 -5.00 17.10
C LEU A 29 -13.91 -5.66 18.28
N GLY A 30 -13.60 -5.28 19.53
CA GLY A 30 -14.25 -5.83 20.71
C GLY A 30 -14.12 -7.36 20.84
N ALA A 31 -14.91 -7.93 21.75
CA ALA A 31 -14.98 -9.37 21.94
C ALA A 31 -15.73 -10.07 20.79
N ASP A 32 -16.63 -9.36 20.12
CA ASP A 32 -17.41 -9.87 18.99
C ASP A 32 -16.64 -9.82 17.67
N ARG A 33 -15.36 -9.42 17.65
CA ARG A 33 -14.55 -9.33 16.41
C ARG A 33 -15.18 -8.41 15.35
N GLY A 34 -15.91 -7.39 15.76
CA GLY A 34 -16.53 -6.39 14.90
C GLY A 34 -17.65 -6.95 14.04
N HIS A 35 -18.35 -8.00 14.46
CA HIS A 35 -19.54 -8.48 13.76
C HIS A 35 -20.69 -7.46 13.82
N GLY A 36 -20.70 -6.55 14.80
CA GLY A 36 -21.66 -5.45 14.90
C GLY A 36 -21.41 -4.23 14.00
N ILE A 37 -20.30 -4.16 13.25
CA ILE A 37 -19.98 -3.04 12.34
C ILE A 37 -20.10 -3.44 10.86
N LYS A 38 -20.03 -2.46 9.94
CA LYS A 38 -20.17 -2.75 8.51
C LYS A 38 -19.06 -3.71 8.04
N PRO A 39 -19.36 -4.73 7.19
CA PRO A 39 -18.37 -5.73 6.78
C PRO A 39 -17.07 -5.17 6.17
N TRP A 40 -17.16 -4.08 5.42
CA TRP A 40 -16.00 -3.40 4.85
C TRP A 40 -15.12 -2.71 5.91
N GLN A 41 -15.73 -2.11 6.95
CA GLN A 41 -15.01 -1.51 8.09
C GLN A 41 -14.30 -2.60 8.87
N ARG A 42 -15.00 -3.72 9.10
CA ARG A 42 -14.46 -4.89 9.77
C ARG A 42 -13.22 -5.43 9.04
N SER A 43 -13.27 -5.59 7.72
CA SER A 43 -12.13 -6.10 6.94
C SER A 43 -10.90 -5.20 7.03
N ILE A 44 -11.09 -3.87 7.08
CA ILE A 44 -10.00 -2.91 7.31
C ILE A 44 -9.39 -3.11 8.71
N LEU A 45 -10.22 -3.25 9.75
CA LEU A 45 -9.73 -3.45 11.11
C LEU A 45 -9.01 -4.79 11.27
N LEU A 46 -9.50 -5.86 10.64
CA LEU A 46 -8.80 -7.14 10.59
C LEU A 46 -7.42 -7.02 9.93
N ALA A 47 -7.32 -6.24 8.84
CA ALA A 47 -6.06 -5.95 8.18
C ALA A 47 -5.11 -5.12 9.08
N PHE A 48 -5.62 -4.11 9.78
CA PHE A 48 -4.83 -3.32 10.73
C PHE A 48 -4.30 -4.18 11.89
N GLU A 49 -5.13 -5.07 12.44
CA GLU A 49 -4.71 -6.00 13.48
C GLU A 49 -3.60 -6.93 12.97
N ALA A 50 -3.76 -7.49 11.77
CA ALA A 50 -2.77 -8.36 11.15
C ALA A 50 -1.42 -7.65 10.95
N ILE A 51 -1.44 -6.42 10.43
CA ILE A 51 -0.25 -5.58 10.26
C ILE A 51 0.43 -5.32 11.61
N ALA A 52 -0.33 -4.92 12.62
CA ALA A 52 0.20 -4.62 13.94
C ALA A 52 0.79 -5.87 14.62
N CYS A 53 0.10 -7.01 14.55
CA CYS A 53 0.61 -8.29 15.05
C CYS A 53 1.92 -8.65 14.37
N SER A 54 2.00 -8.55 13.03
CA SER A 54 3.24 -8.82 12.29
C SER A 54 4.39 -7.92 12.72
N ALA A 55 4.14 -6.61 12.83
CA ALA A 55 5.17 -5.65 13.26
C ALA A 55 5.67 -5.92 14.69
N LEU A 56 4.80 -6.41 15.58
CA LEU A 56 5.14 -6.80 16.95
C LEU A 56 5.65 -8.24 17.08
N ARG A 57 5.73 -9.00 15.97
CA ARG A 57 6.04 -10.44 15.95
C ARG A 57 5.11 -11.28 16.85
N LEU A 58 3.84 -10.88 16.90
CA LEU A 58 2.76 -11.59 17.57
C LEU A 58 2.00 -12.47 16.58
N PRO A 59 1.38 -13.57 17.04
CA PRO A 59 0.50 -14.35 16.20
C PRO A 59 -0.70 -13.51 15.74
N VAL A 60 -1.03 -13.59 14.46
CA VAL A 60 -2.29 -13.08 13.91
C VAL A 60 -3.42 -14.00 14.38
N PRO A 61 -4.59 -13.47 14.78
CA PRO A 61 -5.71 -14.32 15.18
C PRO A 61 -6.10 -15.33 14.09
N ALA A 62 -6.35 -16.57 14.50
CA ALA A 62 -6.58 -17.68 13.57
C ALA A 62 -7.81 -17.48 12.67
N SER A 63 -8.79 -16.68 13.10
CA SER A 63 -9.98 -16.38 12.29
C SER A 63 -9.75 -15.32 11.22
N THR A 64 -8.65 -14.56 11.27
CA THR A 64 -8.43 -13.42 10.37
C THR A 64 -8.39 -13.85 8.90
N LEU A 65 -7.64 -14.90 8.54
CA LEU A 65 -7.56 -15.35 7.14
C LEU A 65 -8.89 -15.92 6.63
N PRO A 66 -9.58 -16.83 7.36
CA PRO A 66 -10.91 -17.30 6.96
C PRO A 66 -11.92 -16.16 6.78
N GLU A 67 -11.90 -15.14 7.64
CA GLU A 67 -12.80 -14.00 7.56
C GLU A 67 -12.53 -13.13 6.33
N LEU A 68 -11.26 -12.90 6.00
CA LEU A 68 -10.88 -12.17 4.78
C LEU A 68 -11.18 -12.98 3.52
N GLU A 69 -10.98 -14.30 3.54
CA GLU A 69 -11.34 -15.16 2.42
C GLU A 69 -12.84 -15.12 2.13
N LEU A 70 -13.68 -15.15 3.17
CA LEU A 70 -15.14 -15.03 3.03
C LEU A 70 -15.57 -13.65 2.50
N ALA A 71 -14.83 -12.60 2.84
CA ALA A 71 -15.11 -11.23 2.40
C ALA A 71 -14.63 -10.92 0.98
N GLN A 72 -13.72 -11.73 0.42
CA GLN A 72 -13.15 -11.48 -0.89
C GLN A 72 -14.11 -11.91 -2.00
N GLY A 73 -14.41 -10.99 -2.91
CA GLY A 73 -15.21 -11.23 -4.09
C GLY A 73 -14.53 -12.15 -5.11
N PRO A 74 -15.28 -12.65 -6.10
CA PRO A 74 -14.74 -13.51 -7.16
C PRO A 74 -13.72 -12.79 -8.05
N ASP A 75 -13.75 -11.46 -8.11
CA ASP A 75 -12.81 -10.60 -8.83
C ASP A 75 -11.56 -10.22 -8.01
N GLY A 76 -11.38 -10.87 -6.85
CA GLY A 76 -10.29 -10.61 -5.91
C GLY A 76 -10.43 -9.32 -5.10
N SER A 77 -11.46 -8.51 -5.38
CA SER A 77 -11.71 -7.27 -4.64
C SER A 77 -12.35 -7.54 -3.28
N PHE A 78 -12.25 -6.57 -2.38
CA PHE A 78 -13.01 -6.55 -1.13
C PHE A 78 -14.12 -5.50 -1.26
N PHE A 79 -15.36 -5.99 -1.34
CA PHE A 79 -16.58 -5.18 -1.49
C PHE A 79 -16.61 -4.28 -2.73
N GLY A 80 -15.81 -4.56 -3.76
CA GLY A 80 -15.64 -3.65 -4.91
C GLY A 80 -15.07 -2.29 -4.51
N MET A 81 -14.47 -2.18 -3.32
CA MET A 81 -13.92 -0.94 -2.76
C MET A 81 -12.40 -1.03 -2.81
N PRO A 82 -11.72 -0.30 -3.70
CA PRO A 82 -10.29 -0.47 -3.83
C PRO A 82 -9.51 0.00 -2.60
N LEU A 83 -9.97 1.02 -1.86
CA LEU A 83 -9.41 1.39 -0.54
C LEU A 83 -9.31 0.17 0.39
N VAL A 84 -10.43 -0.54 0.55
CA VAL A 84 -10.51 -1.74 1.39
C VAL A 84 -9.61 -2.83 0.83
N THR A 85 -9.69 -3.04 -0.49
CA THR A 85 -8.92 -4.06 -1.20
C THR A 85 -7.42 -3.83 -1.04
N GLY A 86 -6.92 -2.60 -1.20
CA GLY A 86 -5.50 -2.26 -1.08
C GLY A 86 -4.97 -2.45 0.33
N ILE A 87 -5.69 -2.00 1.35
CA ILE A 87 -5.30 -2.20 2.76
C ILE A 87 -5.28 -3.68 3.12
N VAL A 88 -6.32 -4.43 2.73
CA VAL A 88 -6.38 -5.87 3.01
C VAL A 88 -5.28 -6.60 2.26
N HIS A 89 -5.05 -6.28 0.99
CA HIS A 89 -3.98 -6.90 0.19
C HIS A 89 -2.59 -6.59 0.78
N LEU A 90 -2.35 -5.37 1.24
CA LEU A 90 -1.13 -5.01 1.95
C LEU A 90 -0.92 -5.89 3.19
N ALA A 91 -1.95 -6.07 4.03
CA ALA A 91 -1.87 -6.93 5.21
C ALA A 91 -1.61 -8.40 4.84
N LEU A 92 -2.35 -8.93 3.86
CA LEU A 92 -2.24 -10.30 3.38
C LEU A 92 -0.86 -10.62 2.84
N ARG A 93 -0.23 -9.70 2.12
CA ARG A 93 1.15 -9.86 1.64
C ARG A 93 2.18 -9.95 2.76
N ILE A 94 1.92 -9.27 3.87
CA ILE A 94 2.81 -9.28 5.03
C ILE A 94 2.64 -10.60 5.81
N VAL A 95 1.40 -11.01 6.07
CA VAL A 95 1.12 -12.13 7.00
C VAL A 95 0.92 -13.48 6.33
N ALA A 96 0.59 -13.50 5.04
CA ALA A 96 0.20 -14.71 4.33
C ALA A 96 0.51 -14.62 2.81
N PRO A 97 1.76 -14.32 2.39
CA PRO A 97 2.09 -14.06 0.98
C PRO A 97 1.77 -15.22 0.02
N GLY A 98 1.81 -16.46 0.50
CA GLY A 98 1.51 -17.65 -0.30
C GLY A 98 0.05 -18.15 -0.20
N HIS A 99 -0.81 -17.48 0.57
CA HIS A 99 -2.20 -17.92 0.75
C HIS A 99 -3.04 -17.57 -0.48
N GLN A 100 -4.02 -18.42 -0.79
CA GLN A 100 -4.89 -18.24 -1.97
C GLN A 100 -5.57 -16.86 -2.03
N VAL A 101 -6.04 -16.34 -0.89
CA VAL A 101 -6.66 -15.00 -0.78
C VAL A 101 -5.69 -13.87 -1.19
N THR A 102 -4.39 -14.05 -0.97
CA THR A 102 -3.32 -13.12 -1.34
C THR A 102 -2.92 -13.27 -2.80
N LEU A 103 -2.86 -14.51 -3.28
CA LEU A 103 -2.46 -14.84 -4.65
C LEU A 103 -3.55 -14.58 -5.69
N ARG A 104 -4.83 -14.51 -5.27
CA ARG A 104 -5.90 -14.07 -6.16
C ARG A 104 -5.55 -12.70 -6.72
N ARG A 105 -5.53 -12.63 -8.04
CA ARG A 105 -5.09 -11.44 -8.76
C ARG A 105 -6.01 -10.28 -8.43
N CYS A 106 -5.43 -9.17 -8.01
CA CYS A 106 -6.14 -7.89 -7.94
C CYS A 106 -6.20 -7.25 -9.33
N ASP A 107 -6.59 -8.01 -10.35
CA ASP A 107 -6.75 -7.51 -11.73
C ASP A 107 -7.73 -6.34 -11.76
N SER A 108 -8.74 -6.37 -10.88
CA SER A 108 -9.67 -5.26 -10.64
C SER A 108 -8.98 -3.98 -10.16
N LEU A 109 -7.97 -4.08 -9.29
CA LEU A 109 -7.20 -2.90 -8.85
C LEU A 109 -6.36 -2.33 -9.99
N LEU A 110 -5.71 -3.19 -10.79
CA LEU A 110 -4.93 -2.75 -11.95
C LEU A 110 -5.83 -2.09 -13.01
N ALA A 111 -6.97 -2.69 -13.31
CA ALA A 111 -7.93 -2.18 -14.26
C ALA A 111 -8.62 -0.89 -13.79
N ALA A 112 -8.63 -0.62 -12.48
CA ALA A 112 -9.22 0.60 -11.91
C ALA A 112 -8.32 1.84 -12.02
N GLN A 113 -7.08 1.72 -12.54
CA GLN A 113 -6.24 2.89 -12.76
C GLN A 113 -6.85 3.78 -13.85
N HIS A 114 -6.97 5.08 -13.58
CA HIS A 114 -7.37 6.05 -14.58
C HIS A 114 -6.24 6.31 -15.60
N PRO A 115 -6.56 6.82 -16.81
CA PRO A 115 -5.56 7.12 -17.85
C PRO A 115 -4.44 8.08 -17.42
N ASP A 116 -4.67 8.89 -16.39
CA ASP A 116 -3.69 9.81 -15.82
C ASP A 116 -2.82 9.19 -14.71
N GLY A 117 -2.91 7.87 -14.52
CA GLY A 117 -2.13 7.12 -13.54
C GLY A 117 -2.72 7.07 -12.13
N THR A 118 -3.88 7.69 -11.91
CA THR A 118 -4.47 7.82 -10.57
C THR A 118 -5.44 6.70 -10.23
N TRP A 119 -5.64 6.51 -8.92
CA TRP A 119 -6.84 5.88 -8.38
C TRP A 119 -7.61 6.93 -7.60
N ARG A 120 -8.95 6.90 -7.71
CA ARG A 120 -9.82 7.94 -7.15
C ARG A 120 -10.99 7.30 -6.42
N PHE A 121 -10.94 7.30 -5.10
CA PHE A 121 -12.06 6.96 -4.22
C PHE A 121 -12.61 8.27 -3.67
N LEU A 122 -13.80 8.65 -4.14
CA LEU A 122 -14.37 9.97 -3.89
C LEU A 122 -13.44 11.07 -4.44
N THR A 123 -12.95 11.96 -3.58
CA THR A 123 -12.13 13.12 -3.97
C THR A 123 -10.65 12.96 -3.60
N SER A 124 -10.23 11.85 -2.98
CA SER A 124 -8.91 11.69 -2.34
C SER A 124 -7.81 11.12 -3.24
N GLN A 125 -7.74 11.60 -4.50
CA GLN A 125 -6.88 11.06 -5.56
C GLN A 125 -5.40 10.85 -5.18
N VAL A 126 -4.81 11.75 -4.40
CA VAL A 126 -3.39 11.64 -4.00
C VAL A 126 -3.20 10.51 -2.99
N TRP A 127 -4.04 10.51 -1.96
CA TRP A 127 -3.95 9.53 -0.88
C TRP A 127 -4.24 8.11 -1.41
N ASP A 128 -5.27 7.98 -2.25
CA ASP A 128 -5.66 6.71 -2.86
C ASP A 128 -4.59 6.15 -3.79
N THR A 129 -3.99 7.00 -4.62
CA THR A 129 -2.90 6.58 -5.51
C THR A 129 -1.68 6.13 -4.71
N GLY A 130 -1.32 6.84 -3.63
CA GLY A 130 -0.25 6.41 -2.72
C GLY A 130 -0.50 5.03 -2.11
N LEU A 131 -1.72 4.78 -1.63
CA LEU A 131 -2.10 3.48 -1.09
C LEU A 131 -2.00 2.37 -2.15
N MET A 132 -2.54 2.59 -3.36
CA MET A 132 -2.52 1.57 -4.42
C MET A 132 -1.12 1.21 -4.84
N VAL A 133 -0.23 2.20 -4.96
CA VAL A 133 1.18 1.94 -5.22
C VAL A 133 1.72 0.99 -4.17
N ARG A 134 1.58 1.31 -2.89
CA ARG A 134 2.09 0.49 -1.78
C ARG A 134 1.52 -0.92 -1.75
N ALA A 135 0.22 -1.06 -2.00
CA ALA A 135 -0.45 -2.37 -2.01
C ALA A 135 0.08 -3.27 -3.14
N LEU A 136 0.28 -2.70 -4.34
CA LEU A 136 0.62 -3.46 -5.55
C LEU A 136 2.11 -3.53 -5.86
N ARG A 137 2.98 -2.81 -5.13
CA ARG A 137 4.45 -2.86 -5.28
C ARG A 137 4.97 -4.29 -5.34
N GLY A 138 5.79 -4.63 -6.32
CA GLY A 138 6.35 -5.97 -6.52
C GLY A 138 5.46 -6.93 -7.30
N HIS A 139 4.24 -6.52 -7.67
CA HIS A 139 3.44 -7.25 -8.66
C HIS A 139 3.97 -6.94 -10.07
N PRO A 140 4.44 -7.91 -10.86
CA PRO A 140 5.15 -7.64 -12.12
C PRO A 140 4.36 -6.78 -13.12
N ALA A 141 3.05 -7.05 -13.28
CA ALA A 141 2.21 -6.26 -14.17
C ALA A 141 1.99 -4.82 -13.67
N PHE A 142 1.96 -4.62 -12.35
CA PHE A 142 1.84 -3.30 -11.75
C PHE A 142 3.11 -2.47 -12.01
N GLU A 143 4.27 -3.07 -11.72
CA GLU A 143 5.58 -2.44 -11.90
C GLU A 143 5.82 -2.02 -13.35
N ALA A 144 5.41 -2.85 -14.31
CA ALA A 144 5.63 -2.60 -15.73
C ALA A 144 4.65 -1.57 -16.33
N ALA A 145 3.37 -1.62 -15.98
CA ALA A 145 2.33 -0.88 -16.69
C ALA A 145 1.75 0.33 -15.93
N ALA A 146 1.60 0.21 -14.61
CA ALA A 146 0.78 1.14 -13.83
C ALA A 146 1.60 2.06 -12.92
N LEU A 147 2.69 1.54 -12.36
CA LEU A 147 3.53 2.27 -11.42
C LEU A 147 4.12 3.58 -11.97
N PRO A 148 4.68 3.65 -13.21
CA PRO A 148 5.34 4.87 -13.67
C PRO A 148 4.41 6.09 -13.65
N ALA A 149 3.22 5.95 -14.23
CA ALA A 149 2.23 7.02 -14.26
C ALA A 149 1.77 7.45 -12.86
N ALA A 150 1.62 6.48 -11.94
CA ALA A 150 1.24 6.77 -10.55
C ALA A 150 2.32 7.57 -9.81
N VAL A 151 3.60 7.22 -9.99
CA VAL A 151 4.72 7.94 -9.38
C VAL A 151 4.87 9.34 -9.98
N ASP A 152 4.74 9.47 -11.30
CA ASP A 152 4.80 10.77 -11.98
C ASP A 152 3.67 11.69 -11.50
N PHE A 153 2.45 11.16 -11.38
CA PHE A 153 1.33 11.90 -10.79
C PHE A 153 1.66 12.35 -9.36
N LEU A 154 2.07 11.44 -8.46
CA LEU A 154 2.38 11.79 -7.07
C LEU A 154 3.48 12.83 -6.97
N ALA A 155 4.54 12.74 -7.78
CA ALA A 155 5.60 13.75 -7.83
C ALA A 155 5.07 15.11 -8.30
N SER A 156 4.22 15.13 -9.34
CA SER A 156 3.62 16.36 -9.86
C SER A 156 2.61 17.02 -8.91
N ALA A 157 2.00 16.24 -8.02
CA ALA A 157 1.01 16.71 -7.06
C ALA A 157 1.61 17.38 -5.81
N GLN A 158 2.95 17.44 -5.67
CA GLN A 158 3.59 18.11 -4.54
C GLN A 158 3.32 19.62 -4.60
N ARG A 159 2.87 20.19 -3.47
CA ARG A 159 2.58 21.62 -3.35
C ARG A 159 3.86 22.43 -3.08
N PRO A 160 3.85 23.77 -3.27
CA PRO A 160 5.02 24.62 -3.00
C PRO A 160 5.54 24.57 -1.56
N ASP A 161 4.71 24.17 -0.60
CA ASP A 161 5.08 23.95 0.80
C ASP A 161 5.81 22.61 1.04
N GLY A 162 5.99 21.80 -0.02
CA GLY A 162 6.62 20.49 0.02
C GLY A 162 5.69 19.35 0.45
N GLY A 163 4.43 19.66 0.79
CA GLY A 163 3.43 18.69 1.22
C GLY A 163 2.52 18.21 0.08
N TRP A 164 1.58 17.35 0.45
CA TRP A 164 0.51 16.86 -0.42
C TRP A 164 -0.84 17.02 0.27
N ALA A 165 -1.83 17.44 -0.50
CA ALA A 165 -3.22 17.46 -0.09
C ALA A 165 -3.94 16.21 -0.60
N CYS A 166 -4.91 15.69 0.16
CA CYS A 166 -5.68 14.53 -0.29
C CYS A 166 -6.45 14.81 -1.60
N ALA A 167 -6.91 16.05 -1.80
CA ALA A 167 -7.65 16.52 -2.96
C ALA A 167 -7.12 17.87 -3.46
N ALA A 168 -7.29 18.16 -4.75
CA ALA A 168 -6.65 19.30 -5.43
C ALA A 168 -7.00 20.69 -4.85
N LEU A 169 -8.17 20.84 -4.22
CA LEU A 169 -8.64 22.12 -3.67
C LEU A 169 -8.33 22.31 -2.17
N LEU A 170 -7.64 21.35 -1.55
CA LEU A 170 -7.35 21.37 -0.12
C LEU A 170 -5.89 21.67 0.14
N ASP A 171 -5.60 22.15 1.35
CA ASP A 171 -4.24 22.33 1.85
C ASP A 171 -3.54 21.01 2.14
N SER A 172 -2.20 21.07 2.10
CA SER A 172 -1.36 19.93 2.44
C SER A 172 -1.71 19.43 3.84
N ASP A 173 -1.87 18.12 3.97
CA ASP A 173 -2.19 17.48 5.24
C ASP A 173 -1.14 16.41 5.57
N ASN A 174 -0.98 16.12 6.87
CA ASN A 174 0.07 15.23 7.35
C ASN A 174 -0.19 13.76 7.00
N ASP A 175 -1.46 13.35 6.81
CA ASP A 175 -1.83 11.98 6.45
C ASP A 175 -1.42 11.68 5.00
N THR A 176 -1.85 12.54 4.07
CA THR A 176 -1.49 12.43 2.66
C THR A 176 -0.01 12.65 2.41
N THR A 177 0.60 13.62 3.08
CA THR A 177 2.04 13.86 2.99
C THR A 177 2.82 12.64 3.48
N GLY A 178 2.45 12.08 4.65
CA GLY A 178 3.09 10.89 5.20
C GLY A 178 2.96 9.68 4.28
N ASN A 179 1.74 9.38 3.81
CA ASN A 179 1.49 8.29 2.87
C ASN A 179 2.29 8.44 1.57
N THR A 180 2.33 9.65 1.00
CA THR A 180 3.03 9.92 -0.26
C THR A 180 4.55 9.79 -0.09
N LEU A 181 5.11 10.31 1.01
CA LEU A 181 6.53 10.13 1.31
C LEU A 181 6.89 8.66 1.49
N LEU A 182 6.10 7.88 2.23
CA LEU A 182 6.31 6.44 2.38
C LEU A 182 6.17 5.68 1.04
N THR A 183 5.44 6.24 0.07
CA THR A 183 5.28 5.67 -1.27
C THR A 183 6.48 5.99 -2.17
N ILE A 184 6.88 7.26 -2.24
CA ILE A 184 7.96 7.73 -3.13
C ILE A 184 9.33 7.25 -2.64
N THR A 185 9.60 7.29 -1.34
CA THR A 185 10.90 6.81 -0.79
C THR A 185 11.12 5.33 -1.09
N ALA A 186 10.07 4.51 -1.00
CA ALA A 186 10.12 3.09 -1.34
C ALA A 186 10.34 2.83 -2.85
N THR A 187 9.97 3.78 -3.73
CA THR A 187 10.15 3.65 -5.18
C THR A 187 11.48 4.24 -5.67
N GLN A 188 11.98 5.31 -5.04
CA GLN A 188 13.27 5.91 -5.40
C GLN A 188 14.46 4.99 -5.09
N VAL A 189 14.42 4.22 -4.01
CA VAL A 189 15.47 3.21 -3.72
C VAL A 189 15.54 2.14 -4.81
N HIS A 190 14.39 1.69 -5.33
CA HIS A 190 14.33 0.73 -6.44
C HIS A 190 14.71 1.35 -7.78
N ALA A 191 14.28 2.59 -8.06
CA ALA A 191 14.62 3.29 -9.29
C ALA A 191 16.10 3.66 -9.37
N LEU A 192 16.74 4.02 -8.24
CA LEU A 192 18.18 4.23 -8.14
C LEU A 192 18.96 2.91 -8.24
N ALA A 193 18.51 1.84 -7.58
CA ALA A 193 19.14 0.51 -7.70
C ALA A 193 19.02 -0.06 -9.13
N ALA A 194 17.86 0.11 -9.79
CA ALA A 194 17.64 -0.33 -11.16
C ALA A 194 18.42 0.51 -12.18
N ARG A 195 18.60 1.81 -11.94
CA ARG A 195 19.49 2.66 -12.75
C ARG A 195 20.96 2.23 -12.57
N GLY A 196 21.44 2.11 -11.34
CA GLY A 196 22.80 1.68 -11.06
C GLY A 196 23.15 0.30 -11.64
N LEU A 197 22.20 -0.65 -11.62
CA LEU A 197 22.39 -1.96 -12.26
C LEU A 197 22.45 -1.88 -13.79
N ARG A 198 21.62 -1.05 -14.43
CA ARG A 198 21.67 -0.83 -15.88
C ARG A 198 22.97 -0.16 -16.30
N ASP A 199 23.42 0.83 -15.55
CA ASP A 199 24.65 1.57 -15.83
C ASP A 199 25.88 0.65 -15.66
N ALA A 200 25.90 -0.20 -14.64
CA ALA A 200 26.94 -1.21 -14.44
C ALA A 200 26.96 -2.27 -15.56
N LEU A 201 25.80 -2.73 -16.03
CA LEU A 201 25.70 -3.67 -17.16
C LEU A 201 26.09 -3.04 -18.50
N ALA A 202 25.86 -1.73 -18.68
CA ALA A 202 26.31 -0.99 -19.86
C ALA A 202 27.84 -0.80 -19.85
N ALA A 203 28.42 -0.44 -18.70
CA ALA A 203 29.86 -0.33 -18.53
C ALA A 203 30.58 -1.68 -18.74
N ALA A 204 29.98 -2.80 -18.31
CA ALA A 204 30.52 -4.13 -18.53
C ALA A 204 30.49 -4.60 -20.01
N ARG A 205 29.60 -4.02 -20.84
CA ARG A 205 29.53 -4.33 -22.29
C ARG A 205 30.51 -3.49 -23.12
N HIS A 206 31.01 -2.39 -22.59
CA HIS A 206 32.00 -1.51 -23.22
C HIS A 206 33.12 -1.19 -22.22
N PRO A 207 34.03 -2.14 -21.96
CA PRO A 207 35.19 -1.85 -21.13
C PRO A 207 35.98 -0.69 -21.76
N PRO A 208 36.50 0.26 -20.97
CA PRO A 208 37.33 1.32 -21.50
C PRO A 208 38.52 0.68 -22.23
N ALA A 209 38.78 1.13 -23.45
CA ALA A 209 39.96 0.72 -24.19
C ALA A 209 41.19 1.13 -23.37
N GLU A 210 41.89 0.16 -22.78
CA GLU A 210 43.16 0.39 -22.11
C GLU A 210 44.13 0.95 -23.15
N GLY A 211 44.44 2.23 -23.01
CA GLY A 211 45.44 2.94 -23.81
C GLY A 211 46.84 2.48 -23.42
N LEU A 212 47.55 1.99 -24.43
CA LEU A 212 48.99 1.77 -24.50
C LEU A 212 49.80 3.03 -24.15
#